data_AF-A0A963X1U4-F1
#
_entry.id   AF-A0A963X1U4-F1
#
_cell.length_a   1.000
_cell.length_b   1.000
_cell.length_c   1.000
_cell.angle_alpha   90.00
_cell.angle_beta   90.00
_cell.angle_gamma   90.00
#
_symmetry.space_group_name_H-M   'P 1'
#
loop_
_entity.id
_entity.type
_entity.pdbx_description
1 polymer ?
#
loop_
_entity_poly.entity_id
_entity_poly.type
_entity_poly.pdbx_seq_one_letter_code
_entity_poly.pdbx_strand_id
1 'polypeptide(L)' 'PFQGIRPVIPPKTNRKAPPVCDFRTYKDRNRIERMFNWIKQFRRVATRYDKTRKSYDGFLALAAAKIWSPYFVNRT' A
#
# COMPACT_ATOMS: atom_id res chain seq x y z
N PRO A 1 -21.30 -10.50 2.79
CA PRO A 1 -20.08 -11.09 3.40
C PRO A 1 -18.94 -11.15 2.36
N PHE A 2 -17.78 -10.56 2.66
CA PHE A 2 -16.62 -10.60 1.76
C PHE A 2 -16.07 -12.03 1.68
N GLN A 3 -16.51 -12.80 0.68
CA GLN A 3 -16.07 -14.18 0.49
C GLN A 3 -14.61 -14.18 0.02
N GLY A 4 -13.74 -14.92 0.72
CA GLY A 4 -12.33 -15.10 0.36
C GLY A 4 -11.32 -14.16 1.03
N ILE A 5 -11.75 -13.13 1.77
CA ILE A 5 -10.84 -12.22 2.49
C ILE A 5 -10.66 -12.72 3.93
N ARG A 6 -9.45 -13.18 4.26
CA ARG A 6 -9.09 -13.51 5.65
C ARG A 6 -8.67 -12.25 6.40
N PRO A 7 -9.32 -11.88 7.51
CA PRO A 7 -8.90 -10.71 8.29
C PRO A 7 -7.57 -10.99 8.98
N VAL A 8 -6.53 -10.23 8.62
CA VAL A 8 -5.21 -10.28 9.27
C VAL A 8 -5.04 -9.04 10.15
N ILE A 9 -5.95 -8.90 11.13
CA ILE A 9 -5.95 -7.78 12.07
C ILE A 9 -5.60 -8.34 13.44
N PRO A 10 -4.51 -7.89 14.09
CA PRO A 10 -4.13 -8.35 15.40
C PRO A 10 -5.26 -8.11 16.40
N PRO A 11 -5.57 -9.10 17.23
CA PRO A 11 -6.52 -8.92 18.30
C PRO A 11 -5.99 -7.90 19.33
N LYS A 12 -6.89 -7.14 19.94
CA LYS A 12 -6.55 -6.27 21.06
C LYS A 12 -6.04 -7.12 22.23
N THR A 13 -5.00 -6.65 22.93
CA THR A 13 -4.33 -7.38 24.02
C THR A 13 -5.28 -7.87 25.12
N ASN A 14 -6.35 -7.13 25.42
CA ASN A 14 -7.31 -7.46 26.48
C ASN A 14 -8.45 -8.41 26.02
N ARG A 15 -8.37 -8.98 24.82
CA ARG A 15 -9.42 -9.85 24.27
C ARG A 15 -9.29 -11.26 24.86
N LYS A 16 -10.30 -11.71 25.62
CA LYS A 16 -10.32 -13.02 26.30
C LYS A 16 -10.22 -14.21 25.34
N ALA A 17 -10.83 -14.12 24.16
CA ALA A 17 -10.76 -15.12 23.10
C ALA A 17 -10.26 -14.48 21.80
N PRO A 18 -8.94 -14.35 21.62
CA PRO A 18 -8.36 -13.76 20.43
C PRO A 18 -8.48 -14.71 19.23
N PRO A 19 -8.95 -14.26 18.05
CA PRO A 19 -8.86 -15.05 16.83
C PRO A 19 -7.39 -15.30 16.45
N VAL A 20 -7.13 -16.42 15.78
CA VAL A 20 -5.82 -16.71 15.19
C VAL A 20 -5.48 -15.62 14.17
N CYS A 21 -4.34 -14.97 14.35
CA CYS A 21 -3.85 -13.92 13.46
C CYS A 21 -2.47 -14.30 12.94
N ASP A 22 -2.28 -14.19 11.62
CA ASP A 22 -0.95 -14.30 11.03
C ASP A 22 -0.19 -12.98 11.18
N PHE A 23 0.66 -12.92 12.20
CA PHE A 23 1.48 -11.74 12.48
C PHE A 23 2.53 -11.46 11.40
N ARG A 24 2.95 -12.46 10.61
CA ARG A 24 3.90 -12.25 9.50
C ARG A 24 3.20 -11.47 8.38
N THR A 25 2.04 -11.95 7.96
CA THR A 25 1.21 -11.23 6.97
C THR A 25 0.79 -9.85 7.47
N TYR A 26 0.49 -9.70 8.77
CA TYR A 26 0.21 -8.36 9.34
C TYR A 26 1.42 -7.43 9.20
N LYS A 27 2.64 -7.91 9.47
CA LYS A 27 3.87 -7.12 9.36
C LYS A 27 4.15 -6.71 7.92
N ASP A 28 3.88 -7.56 6.94
CA ASP A 28 4.08 -7.26 5.53
C ASP A 28 3.18 -6.13 5.02
N ARG A 29 2.02 -5.90 5.65
CA ARG A 29 1.14 -4.76 5.36
C ARG A 29 1.86 -3.42 5.42
N ASN A 30 2.83 -3.26 6.32
CA ASN A 30 3.64 -2.03 6.43
C ASN A 30 4.36 -1.70 5.11
N ARG A 31 4.76 -2.70 4.32
CA ARG A 31 5.40 -2.46 3.01
C ARG A 31 4.43 -1.78 2.04
N ILE A 32 3.18 -2.23 2.02
CA ILE A 32 2.11 -1.66 1.21
C ILE A 32 1.78 -0.24 1.67
N GLU A 33 1.66 -0.03 2.99
CA GLU A 33 1.37 1.29 3.56
C GLU A 33 2.48 2.31 3.27
N ARG A 34 3.76 1.90 3.40
CA ARG A 34 4.91 2.73 3.02
C ARG A 34 4.92 3.06 1.54
N MET A 35 4.59 2.10 0.67
CA MET A 35 4.45 2.34 -0.77
C MET A 35 3.42 3.43 -1.06
N PHE A 36 2.23 3.33 -0.47
CA PHE A 36 1.21 4.37 -0.63
C PHE A 36 1.63 5.71 -0.03
N ASN A 37 2.35 5.72 1.08
CA ASN A 37 2.89 6.94 1.66
C ASN A 37 3.87 7.64 0.69
N TRP A 38 4.77 6.89 0.06
CA TRP A 38 5.69 7.42 -0.94
C TRP A 38 4.96 7.96 -2.18
N ILE A 39 3.95 7.24 -2.67
CA ILE A 39 3.11 7.72 -3.78
C ILE A 39 2.41 9.04 -3.40
N LYS A 40 1.97 9.18 -2.15
CA LYS A 40 1.31 10.41 -1.67
C LYS A 40 2.27 11.57 -1.41
N GLN A 41 3.59 11.37 -1.41
CA GLN A 41 4.54 12.49 -1.40
C GLN A 41 4.48 13.31 -2.69
N PHE A 42 4.03 12.69 -3.79
CA PHE A 42 3.75 13.40 -5.04
C PHE A 42 2.44 14.17 -4.90
N ARG A 43 2.51 15.46 -4.56
CA ARG A 43 1.34 16.33 -4.33
C ARG A 43 0.26 16.17 -5.41
N ARG A 44 0.65 16.20 -6.70
CA ARG A 44 -0.25 16.04 -7.85
C ARG A 44 -1.13 14.77 -7.75
N VAL A 45 -0.54 13.66 -7.33
CA VAL A 45 -1.22 12.36 -7.15
C VAL A 45 -2.08 12.37 -5.88
N ALA A 46 -1.56 12.90 -4.78
CA ALA A 46 -2.27 12.95 -3.50
C ALA A 46 -3.54 13.79 -3.54
N THR A 47 -3.48 14.94 -4.20
CA THR A 47 -4.60 15.89 -4.30
C THR A 47 -5.47 15.68 -5.53
N ARG A 48 -5.15 14.70 -6.39
CA ARG A 48 -5.84 14.42 -7.66
C ARG A 48 -6.04 15.67 -8.52
N TYR A 49 -4.96 16.40 -8.82
CA TYR A 49 -5.04 17.63 -9.63
C TYR A 49 -5.43 17.38 -11.10
N ASP A 50 -5.22 16.17 -11.61
CA ASP A 50 -5.54 15.82 -12.99
C ASP A 50 -7.06 15.73 -13.20
N LYS A 51 -7.58 16.49 -14.17
CA LYS A 51 -9.01 16.50 -14.53
C LYS A 51 -9.48 15.20 -15.17
N THR A 52 -8.61 14.52 -15.93
CA THR A 52 -8.96 13.30 -16.64
C THR A 52 -8.39 12.07 -15.95
N ARG A 53 -9.13 10.96 -16.01
CA ARG A 53 -8.67 9.66 -15.50
C ARG A 53 -7.35 9.24 -16.15
N LYS A 54 -7.23 9.42 -17.47
CA LYS A 54 -6.02 9.05 -18.23
C LYS A 54 -4.78 9.80 -17.74
N SER A 55 -4.90 11.11 -17.53
CA SER A 55 -3.79 11.92 -17.01
C SER A 55 -3.41 11.49 -15.60
N TYR A 56 -4.40 11.28 -14.72
CA TYR A 56 -4.15 10.80 -13.36
C TYR A 56 -3.44 9.45 -13.34
N ASP A 57 -3.94 8.47 -14.11
CA ASP A 57 -3.38 7.12 -14.21
C ASP A 57 -1.94 7.17 -14.73
N GLY A 58 -1.65 8.04 -15.71
CA GLY A 58 -0.30 8.26 -16.23
C GLY A 58 0.67 8.80 -15.17
N PHE A 59 0.28 9.83 -14.41
CA PHE A 59 1.13 10.36 -13.33
C PHE A 59 1.29 9.39 -12.16
N LEU A 60 0.26 8.59 -11.87
CA LEU A 60 0.35 7.52 -10.88
C LEU A 60 1.36 6.45 -11.31
N ALA A 61 1.32 6.01 -12.58
CA ALA A 61 2.27 5.05 -13.13
C ALA A 61 3.71 5.61 -13.12
N LEU A 62 3.90 6.88 -13.48
CA LEU A 62 5.20 7.54 -13.42
C LEU A 62 5.75 7.63 -11.99
N ALA A 63 4.90 7.98 -11.02
CA ALA A 63 5.28 8.01 -9.60
C ALA A 63 5.72 6.63 -9.09
N ALA A 64 4.97 5.58 -9.45
CA ALA A 64 5.31 4.20 -9.10
C ALA A 64 6.63 3.75 -9.74
N ALA A 65 6.84 4.03 -11.03
CA ALA A 65 8.08 3.72 -11.74
C ALA A 65 9.28 4.44 -11.12
N LYS A 66 9.13 5.71 -10.73
CA LYS A 66 10.19 6.48 -10.05
C LYS A 66 10.55 5.89 -8.68
N ILE A 67 9.56 5.46 -7.89
CA ILE A 67 9.80 4.79 -6.60
C ILE A 67 10.53 3.46 -6.81
N TRP A 68 10.18 2.73 -7.87
CA TRP A 68 10.75 1.41 -8.15
C TRP A 68 12.15 1.44 -8.78
N SER A 69 12.48 2.47 -9.57
CA SER A 69 13.74 2.58 -10.33
C SER A 69 15.01 2.27 -9.53
N PRO A 70 15.22 2.79 -8.29
CA PRO A 70 16.40 2.45 -7.49
C PRO A 70 16.48 0.96 -7.10
N TYR A 71 15.33 0.29 -6.94
CA TYR A 71 15.28 -1.15 -6.67
C TYR A 71 15.53 -1.99 -7.91
N PHE A 72 15.26 -1.44 -9.10
CA PHE A 72 15.57 -2.13 -10.34
C PHE A 72 17.07 -2.05 -10.64
N VAL A 73 17.64 -0.85 -10.58
CA VAL A 73 19.05 -0.58 -10.92
C VAL A 73 20.02 -1.24 -9.94
N ASN A 74 19.72 -1.21 -8.63
CA ASN A 74 20.60 -1.83 -7.63
C ASN A 74 20.48 -3.36 -7.55
N ARG A 75 19.66 -3.99 -8.41
CA ARG A 75 19.46 -5.44 -8.47
C ARG A 75 20.05 -6.10 -9.73
N THR A 76 20.48 -5.29 -10.70
CA THR A 76 21.27 -5.71 -11.87
C THR A 76 22.74 -5.40 -11.64
#